data_AF-A0A957MQA5-F1
#
_entry.id   AF-A0A957MQA5-F1
#
_cell.length_a   1.000
_cell.length_b   1.000
_cell.length_c   1.000
_cell.angle_alpha   90.00
_cell.angle_beta   90.00
_cell.angle_gamma   90.00
#
_symmetry.space_group_name_H-M   'P 1'
#
loop_
_entity.id
_entity.type
_entity.pdbx_description
1 polymer ?
#
loop_
_entity_poly.entity_id
_entity_poly.type
_entity_poly.pdbx_seq_one_letter_code
_entity_poly.pdbx_strand_id
1 'polypeptide(L)'
;TSAMVRMSLNDHRQLVLREGDTVVLSATPIPGNEELFNRTVDNLFRQGANVLYHELGNVHVSGHGGQDDYMRMFNLVRPQFFIPVHGEYRHLVLHARLAQRFGLPKENVFILEDGETVEFGHFDGTEQITARPGDGVEAGHVYVDGLGVGDIGNVVLRDRRQLSQEGFIVCIVAVDEFDGEVIYGPEIISRGFVYMREQEDLIRRAQDAVNKVIKKKVPSSVLENKIKDALGTFAAREIGRRPMVLPLVIEV
;
A
#
# COMPACT_ATOMS: atom_id res chain seq x y z
N THR A 1 -0.57 -1.26 17.74
CA THR A 1 0.08 -2.56 18.07
C THR A 1 -0.84 -3.35 18.97
N SER A 2 -1.11 -4.62 18.66
CA SER A 2 -2.03 -5.47 19.43
C SER A 2 -1.44 -5.93 20.76
N ALA A 3 -2.29 -6.42 21.68
CA ALA A 3 -1.86 -6.91 22.99
C ALA A 3 -0.87 -8.09 22.88
N MET A 4 -1.13 -9.06 22.00
CA MET A 4 -0.27 -10.24 21.80
C MET A 4 1.15 -9.86 21.35
N VAL A 5 1.28 -8.92 20.41
CA VAL A 5 2.58 -8.42 19.97
C VAL A 5 3.33 -7.73 21.11
N ARG A 6 2.63 -6.99 21.98
CA ARG A 6 3.26 -6.38 23.17
C ARG A 6 3.69 -7.43 24.20
N MET A 7 2.89 -8.47 24.41
CA MET A 7 3.24 -9.58 25.31
C MET A 7 4.46 -10.36 24.80
N SER A 8 4.54 -10.62 23.49
CA SER A 8 5.72 -11.28 22.89
C SER A 8 6.99 -10.42 22.94
N LEU A 9 6.88 -9.11 23.11
CA LEU A 9 8.00 -8.19 23.31
C LEU A 9 8.28 -7.87 24.79
N ASN A 10 7.52 -8.46 25.73
CA ASN A 10 7.57 -8.14 27.16
C ASN A 10 7.30 -6.64 27.47
N ASP A 11 6.48 -5.98 26.65
CA ASP A 11 6.11 -4.56 26.74
C ASP A 11 4.62 -4.36 27.14
N HIS A 12 3.93 -5.45 27.50
CA HIS A 12 2.54 -5.36 27.92
C HIS A 12 2.44 -4.97 29.41
N ARG A 13 1.83 -3.81 29.68
CA ARG A 13 1.82 -3.17 31.02
C ARG A 13 1.30 -4.05 32.17
N GLN A 14 0.40 -4.98 31.88
CA GLN A 14 -0.32 -5.76 32.89
C GLN A 14 -0.01 -7.25 32.87
N LEU A 15 0.60 -7.76 31.80
CA LEU A 15 0.78 -9.19 31.58
C LEU A 15 2.21 -9.43 31.11
N VAL A 16 2.90 -10.35 31.79
CA VAL A 16 4.26 -10.77 31.47
C VAL A 16 4.21 -12.28 31.31
N LEU A 17 4.67 -12.77 30.15
CA LEU A 17 4.75 -14.21 29.90
C LEU A 17 5.90 -14.80 30.71
N ARG A 18 5.68 -16.02 31.18
CA ARG A 18 6.67 -16.80 31.93
C ARG A 18 6.97 -18.11 31.21
N GLU A 19 8.13 -18.66 31.50
CA GLU A 19 8.50 -19.98 31.01
C GLU A 19 7.44 -21.02 31.42
N GLY A 20 6.99 -21.82 30.45
CA GLY A 20 5.93 -22.81 30.63
C GLY A 20 4.51 -22.31 30.34
N ASP A 21 4.28 -20.99 30.22
CA ASP A 21 2.97 -20.47 29.81
C ASP A 21 2.57 -21.02 28.44
N THR A 22 1.27 -21.31 28.25
CA THR A 22 0.75 -21.79 26.97
C THR A 22 -0.01 -20.68 26.25
N VAL A 23 0.40 -20.38 25.02
CA VAL A 23 -0.22 -19.38 24.17
C VAL A 23 -0.86 -20.06 22.97
N VAL A 24 -2.18 -19.89 22.83
CA VAL A 24 -2.95 -20.42 21.71
C VAL A 24 -3.26 -19.31 20.72
N LEU A 25 -2.65 -19.37 19.54
CA LEU A 25 -2.93 -18.50 18.41
C LEU A 25 -4.02 -19.14 17.56
N SER A 26 -5.28 -18.94 17.97
CA SER A 26 -6.49 -19.44 17.31
C SER A 26 -6.85 -18.66 16.04
N ALA A 27 -5.86 -18.34 15.20
CA ALA A 27 -6.00 -17.56 13.98
C ALA A 27 -4.93 -17.95 12.95
N THR A 28 -5.23 -17.75 11.67
CA THR A 28 -4.26 -17.76 10.58
C THR A 28 -3.77 -16.35 10.27
N PRO A 29 -2.54 -16.18 9.77
CA PRO A 29 -2.08 -14.89 9.29
C PRO A 29 -2.95 -14.44 8.10
N ILE A 30 -3.46 -13.21 8.19
CA ILE A 30 -4.15 -12.55 7.07
C ILE A 30 -3.08 -12.22 6.02
N PRO A 31 -3.37 -12.37 4.70
CA PRO A 31 -2.44 -12.03 3.64
C PRO A 31 -1.77 -10.66 3.83
N GLY A 32 -0.44 -10.62 3.79
CA GLY A 32 0.38 -9.42 4.01
C GLY A 32 0.85 -9.22 5.46
N ASN A 33 0.41 -10.05 6.41
CA ASN A 33 0.83 -9.98 7.83
C ASN A 33 1.66 -11.18 8.28
N GLU A 34 2.11 -12.03 7.37
CA GLU A 34 2.83 -13.28 7.66
C GLU A 34 4.13 -13.03 8.44
N GLU A 35 4.90 -12.02 8.03
CA GLU A 35 6.18 -11.71 8.69
C GLU A 35 5.98 -11.26 10.15
N LEU A 36 5.00 -10.39 10.40
CA LEU A 36 4.68 -9.92 11.74
C LEU A 36 4.16 -11.06 12.62
N PHE A 37 3.34 -11.96 12.05
CA PHE A 37 2.83 -13.14 12.73
C PHE A 37 3.98 -14.07 13.13
N ASN A 38 4.84 -14.44 12.19
CA ASN A 38 5.98 -15.33 12.45
C ASN A 38 6.95 -14.74 13.47
N ARG A 39 7.24 -13.43 13.38
CA ARG A 39 8.08 -12.74 14.37
C ARG A 39 7.47 -12.78 15.77
N THR A 40 6.13 -12.69 15.86
CA THR A 40 5.42 -12.80 17.13
C THR A 40 5.55 -14.21 17.70
N VAL A 41 5.35 -15.25 16.88
CA VAL A 41 5.53 -16.65 17.26
C VAL A 41 6.94 -16.91 17.76
N ASP A 42 7.97 -16.49 17.01
CA ASP A 42 9.38 -16.64 17.41
C ASP A 42 9.65 -16.01 18.78
N ASN A 43 9.12 -14.80 19.01
CA ASN A 43 9.31 -14.09 20.26
C ASN A 43 8.64 -14.80 21.44
N LEU A 44 7.47 -15.40 21.23
CA LEU A 44 6.80 -16.21 22.25
C LEU A 44 7.65 -17.44 22.62
N PHE A 45 8.19 -18.15 21.61
CA PHE A 45 9.10 -19.28 21.86
C PHE A 45 10.40 -18.85 22.57
N ARG A 46 10.98 -17.70 22.20
CA ARG A 46 12.18 -17.15 22.88
C ARG A 46 11.94 -16.86 24.36
N GLN A 47 10.70 -16.59 24.76
CA GLN A 47 10.32 -16.39 26.17
C GLN A 47 10.03 -17.71 26.92
N GLY A 48 10.19 -18.87 26.27
CA GLY A 48 9.94 -20.18 26.89
C GLY A 48 8.46 -20.54 26.99
N ALA A 49 7.59 -19.85 26.23
CA ALA A 49 6.18 -20.20 26.14
C ALA A 49 5.96 -21.41 25.22
N ASN A 50 4.98 -22.24 25.56
CA ASN A 50 4.44 -23.28 24.69
C ASN A 50 3.45 -22.64 23.70
N VAL A 51 3.77 -22.61 22.42
CA VAL A 51 2.93 -21.94 21.42
C VAL A 51 2.18 -22.96 20.57
N LEU A 52 0.85 -22.87 20.55
CA LEU A 52 -0.03 -23.64 19.67
C LEU A 52 -0.61 -22.71 18.60
N TYR A 53 -0.34 -22.97 17.33
CA TYR A 53 -0.80 -22.17 16.20
C TYR A 53 -1.15 -23.07 15.01
N HIS A 54 -1.76 -22.50 13.96
CA HIS A 54 -2.42 -23.25 12.88
C HIS A 54 -1.57 -24.30 12.15
N GLU A 55 -0.23 -24.18 12.11
CA GLU A 55 0.64 -25.20 11.51
C GLU A 55 0.92 -26.37 12.45
N LEU A 56 0.93 -26.13 13.77
CA LEU A 56 1.26 -27.14 14.80
C LEU A 56 0.02 -27.79 15.43
N GLY A 57 -1.19 -27.30 15.15
CA GLY A 57 -2.41 -27.89 15.67
C GLY A 57 -3.68 -27.35 15.04
N ASN A 58 -4.78 -28.09 15.24
CA ASN A 58 -6.13 -27.72 14.80
C ASN A 58 -6.74 -26.67 15.74
N VAL A 59 -6.12 -25.49 15.81
CA VAL A 59 -6.56 -24.38 16.67
C VAL A 59 -7.39 -23.36 15.93
N HIS A 60 -7.51 -23.47 14.61
CA HIS A 60 -8.29 -22.54 13.79
C HIS A 60 -8.92 -23.25 12.61
N VAL A 61 -10.14 -22.82 12.26
CA VAL A 61 -10.81 -23.17 11.01
C VAL A 61 -11.24 -21.88 10.33
N SER A 62 -11.26 -21.90 9.00
CA SER A 62 -11.77 -20.78 8.20
C SER A 62 -13.23 -20.48 8.57
N GLY A 63 -13.58 -19.20 8.66
CA GLY A 63 -14.98 -18.76 8.73
C GLY A 63 -15.72 -18.86 7.39
N HIS A 64 -15.02 -19.13 6.30
CA HIS A 64 -15.57 -19.32 4.95
C HIS A 64 -15.60 -20.81 4.58
N GLY A 65 -16.69 -21.26 3.96
CA GLY A 65 -16.87 -22.62 3.47
C GLY A 65 -15.92 -22.98 2.31
N GLY A 66 -15.70 -24.28 2.15
CA GLY A 66 -14.91 -24.85 1.06
C GLY A 66 -15.72 -25.10 -0.21
N GLN A 67 -15.09 -25.75 -1.20
CA GLN A 67 -15.75 -26.08 -2.47
C GLN A 67 -17.02 -26.92 -2.28
N ASP A 68 -16.98 -27.92 -1.39
CA ASP A 68 -18.12 -28.79 -1.12
C ASP A 68 -19.30 -28.03 -0.49
N ASP A 69 -19.03 -27.02 0.34
CA ASP A 69 -20.06 -26.16 0.93
C ASP A 69 -20.73 -25.31 -0.15
N TYR A 70 -19.96 -24.74 -1.08
CA TYR A 70 -20.52 -24.02 -2.23
C TYR A 70 -21.32 -24.95 -3.17
N MET A 71 -20.88 -26.19 -3.39
CA MET A 71 -21.64 -27.17 -4.17
C MET A 71 -22.97 -27.55 -3.49
N ARG A 72 -22.98 -27.66 -2.16
CA ARG A 72 -24.22 -27.85 -1.39
C ARG A 72 -25.12 -26.62 -1.50
N MET A 73 -24.56 -25.42 -1.40
CA MET A 73 -25.29 -24.17 -1.61
C MET A 73 -25.94 -24.13 -3.00
N PHE A 74 -25.21 -24.45 -4.07
CA PHE A 74 -25.77 -24.49 -5.43
C PHE A 74 -26.90 -25.52 -5.57
N ASN A 75 -26.77 -26.71 -4.96
CA ASN A 75 -27.82 -27.72 -4.96
C ASN A 75 -29.11 -27.26 -4.25
N LEU A 76 -28.97 -26.49 -3.17
CA LEU A 76 -30.09 -25.97 -2.38
C LEU A 76 -30.78 -24.79 -3.08
N VAL A 77 -29.99 -23.83 -3.57
CA VAL A 77 -30.51 -22.58 -4.15
C VAL A 77 -30.98 -22.76 -5.58
N ARG A 78 -30.32 -23.63 -6.36
CA ARG A 78 -30.55 -23.84 -7.80
C ARG A 78 -30.61 -22.50 -8.58
N PRO A 79 -29.51 -21.71 -8.54
CA PRO A 79 -29.53 -20.36 -9.11
C PRO A 79 -29.67 -20.40 -10.63
N GLN A 80 -30.50 -19.51 -11.17
CA GLN A 80 -30.57 -19.24 -12.63
C GLN A 80 -29.36 -18.44 -13.10
N PHE A 81 -28.89 -17.50 -12.28
CA PHE A 81 -27.74 -16.63 -12.50
C PHE A 81 -26.83 -16.64 -11.28
N PHE A 82 -25.53 -16.44 -11.48
CA PHE A 82 -24.56 -16.44 -10.38
C PHE A 82 -23.53 -15.33 -10.53
N ILE A 83 -23.31 -14.59 -9.44
CA ILE A 83 -22.28 -13.56 -9.32
C ILE A 83 -21.42 -13.96 -8.11
N PRO A 84 -20.16 -14.39 -8.28
CA PRO A 84 -19.28 -14.63 -7.16
C PRO A 84 -18.90 -13.29 -6.52
N VAL A 85 -18.93 -13.25 -5.19
CA VAL A 85 -18.58 -12.07 -4.39
C VAL A 85 -17.58 -12.46 -3.30
N HIS A 86 -17.01 -11.45 -2.64
CA HIS A 86 -16.14 -11.61 -1.47
C HIS A 86 -14.85 -12.43 -1.73
N GLY A 87 -13.91 -11.83 -2.45
CA GLY A 87 -12.54 -12.33 -2.61
C GLY A 87 -11.79 -11.59 -3.72
N GLU A 88 -10.46 -11.73 -3.76
CA GLU A 88 -9.67 -11.28 -4.91
C GLU A 88 -10.14 -11.93 -6.22
N TYR A 89 -9.83 -11.31 -7.36
CA TYR A 89 -10.26 -11.73 -8.69
C TYR A 89 -10.06 -13.23 -8.97
N ARG A 90 -8.92 -13.81 -8.55
CA ARG A 90 -8.65 -15.25 -8.68
C ARG A 90 -9.69 -16.14 -7.97
N HIS A 91 -10.19 -15.71 -6.81
CA HIS A 91 -11.24 -16.43 -6.07
C HIS A 91 -12.56 -16.35 -6.83
N LEU A 92 -12.89 -15.16 -7.36
CA LEU A 92 -14.12 -14.95 -8.15
C LEU A 92 -14.12 -15.84 -9.39
N VAL A 93 -13.00 -15.91 -10.11
CA VAL A 93 -12.82 -16.79 -11.28
C VAL A 93 -12.98 -18.26 -10.90
N LEU A 94 -12.39 -18.72 -9.80
CA LEU A 94 -12.52 -20.11 -9.35
C LEU A 94 -13.95 -20.46 -8.91
N HIS A 95 -14.63 -19.52 -8.25
CA HIS A 95 -16.02 -19.70 -7.82
C HIS A 95 -16.98 -19.72 -9.02
N ALA A 96 -16.76 -18.85 -10.01
CA ALA A 96 -17.49 -18.89 -11.28
C ALA A 96 -17.30 -20.22 -12.02
N ARG A 97 -16.07 -20.74 -12.08
CA ARG A 97 -15.79 -22.07 -12.65
C ARG A 97 -16.47 -23.19 -11.87
N LEU A 98 -16.60 -23.07 -10.55
CA LEU A 98 -17.34 -24.03 -9.74
C LEU A 98 -18.83 -24.03 -10.09
N ALA A 99 -19.45 -22.87 -10.24
CA ALA A 99 -20.84 -22.74 -10.68
C ALA A 99 -21.07 -23.33 -12.09
N GLN A 100 -20.13 -23.12 -13.02
CA GLN A 100 -20.18 -23.74 -14.35
C GLN A 100 -20.08 -25.27 -14.29
N ARG A 101 -19.18 -25.80 -13.45
CA ARG A 101 -19.07 -27.26 -13.22
C ARG A 101 -20.32 -27.85 -12.58
N PHE A 102 -21.02 -27.08 -11.77
CA PHE A 102 -22.32 -27.47 -11.20
C PHE A 102 -23.41 -27.57 -12.27
N GLY A 103 -23.30 -26.82 -13.37
CA GLY A 103 -24.19 -26.89 -14.53
C GLY A 103 -24.77 -25.55 -14.95
N LEU A 104 -24.35 -24.42 -14.37
CA LEU A 104 -24.80 -23.11 -14.84
C LEU A 104 -24.16 -22.80 -16.21
N PRO A 105 -24.94 -22.33 -17.19
CA PRO A 105 -24.41 -21.81 -18.45
C PRO A 105 -23.42 -20.67 -18.20
N LYS A 106 -22.38 -20.57 -19.01
CA LYS A 106 -21.31 -19.58 -18.83
C LYS A 106 -21.86 -18.15 -18.91
N GLU A 107 -22.82 -17.92 -19.80
CA GLU A 107 -23.56 -16.69 -20.02
C GLU A 107 -24.38 -16.23 -18.80
N ASN A 108 -24.67 -17.14 -17.86
CA ASN A 108 -25.41 -16.84 -16.63
C ASN A 108 -24.49 -16.61 -15.42
N VAL A 109 -23.17 -16.63 -15.62
CA VAL A 109 -22.18 -16.44 -14.56
C VAL A 109 -21.40 -15.16 -14.81
N PHE A 110 -21.57 -14.17 -13.95
CA PHE A 110 -21.00 -12.83 -14.11
C PHE A 110 -19.88 -12.62 -13.10
N ILE A 111 -18.67 -12.35 -13.57
CA ILE A 111 -17.57 -11.90 -12.70
C ILE A 111 -17.51 -10.39 -12.88
N LEU A 112 -17.71 -9.65 -11.78
CA LEU A 112 -17.79 -8.19 -11.78
C LEU A 112 -16.65 -7.60 -10.97
N GLU A 113 -16.20 -6.42 -11.38
CA GLU A 113 -15.35 -5.51 -10.60
C GLU A 113 -16.19 -4.41 -9.94
N ASP A 114 -15.61 -3.73 -8.94
CA ASP A 114 -16.29 -2.65 -8.23
C ASP A 114 -16.72 -1.54 -9.20
N GLY A 115 -18.02 -1.26 -9.26
CA GLY A 115 -18.62 -0.26 -10.17
C GLY A 115 -19.28 -0.86 -11.42
N GLU A 116 -19.03 -2.13 -11.75
CA GLU A 116 -19.75 -2.83 -12.81
C GLU A 116 -21.13 -3.31 -12.30
N THR A 117 -22.13 -3.32 -13.19
CA THR A 117 -23.50 -3.68 -12.86
C THR A 117 -24.08 -4.71 -13.82
N VAL A 118 -25.05 -5.48 -13.33
CA VAL A 118 -25.84 -6.43 -14.12
C VAL A 118 -27.32 -6.15 -13.85
N GLU A 119 -28.08 -5.97 -14.91
CA GLU A 119 -29.53 -5.80 -14.84
C GLU A 119 -30.23 -7.14 -15.08
N PHE A 120 -31.21 -7.47 -14.23
CA PHE A 120 -32.06 -8.64 -14.37
C PHE A 120 -33.49 -8.19 -14.67
N GLY A 121 -34.09 -8.71 -15.74
CA GLY A 121 -35.43 -8.31 -16.14
C GLY A 121 -35.96 -8.99 -17.39
N HIS A 122 -37.15 -8.56 -17.81
CA HIS A 122 -37.83 -9.00 -19.03
C HIS A 122 -37.49 -8.04 -20.17
N PHE A 123 -36.37 -8.26 -20.84
CA PHE A 123 -35.87 -7.33 -21.86
C PHE A 123 -36.35 -7.67 -23.28
N ASP A 124 -36.73 -8.91 -23.53
CA ASP A 124 -37.10 -9.44 -24.86
C ASP A 124 -38.63 -9.59 -25.04
N GLY A 125 -39.42 -9.10 -24.09
CA GLY A 125 -40.88 -9.23 -24.10
C GLY A 125 -41.39 -10.63 -23.71
N THR A 126 -40.51 -11.53 -23.25
CA THR A 126 -40.89 -12.83 -22.72
C THR A 126 -41.09 -12.79 -21.19
N GLU A 127 -41.80 -13.77 -20.64
CA GLU A 127 -41.90 -13.96 -19.19
C GLU A 127 -40.62 -14.54 -18.56
N GLN A 128 -39.55 -14.76 -19.35
CA GLN A 128 -38.28 -15.24 -18.83
C GLN A 128 -37.43 -14.07 -18.34
N ILE A 129 -36.91 -14.17 -17.12
CA ILE A 129 -35.90 -13.22 -16.63
C ILE A 129 -34.60 -13.49 -17.40
N THR A 130 -34.06 -12.45 -18.03
CA THR A 130 -32.75 -12.43 -18.67
C THR A 130 -31.83 -11.46 -17.93
N ALA A 131 -30.53 -11.58 -18.17
CA ALA A 131 -29.51 -10.75 -17.55
C ALA A 131 -28.68 -10.05 -18.63
N ARG A 132 -28.35 -8.78 -18.42
CA ARG A 132 -27.50 -7.99 -19.32
C ARG A 132 -26.59 -7.03 -18.53
N PRO A 133 -25.46 -6.58 -19.11
CA PRO A 133 -24.68 -5.50 -18.52
C PRO A 133 -25.55 -4.26 -18.32
N GLY A 134 -25.47 -3.65 -17.15
CA GLY A 134 -26.10 -2.35 -16.85
C GLY A 134 -25.13 -1.19 -17.03
N ASP A 135 -25.61 0.01 -16.73
CA ASP A 135 -24.76 1.19 -16.64
C ASP A 135 -23.82 1.10 -15.44
N GLY A 136 -22.55 1.45 -15.65
CA GLY A 136 -21.55 1.48 -14.59
C GLY A 136 -21.86 2.58 -13.56
N VAL A 137 -21.47 2.34 -12.31
CA VAL A 137 -21.60 3.32 -11.21
C VAL A 137 -20.22 3.75 -10.72
N GLU A 138 -20.13 4.97 -10.20
CA GLU A 138 -18.89 5.45 -9.60
C GLU A 138 -18.57 4.62 -8.34
N ALA A 139 -17.42 3.95 -8.37
CA ALA A 139 -16.90 3.17 -7.27
C ALA A 139 -15.42 3.48 -7.07
N GLY A 140 -14.98 3.46 -5.82
CA GLY A 140 -13.60 3.75 -5.47
C GLY A 140 -13.36 3.66 -3.97
N HIS A 141 -12.09 3.70 -3.59
CA HIS A 141 -11.70 3.67 -2.19
C HIS A 141 -11.71 5.07 -1.59
N VAL A 142 -12.30 5.20 -0.40
CA VAL A 142 -12.17 6.39 0.45
C VAL A 142 -11.25 6.03 1.61
N TYR A 143 -10.09 6.66 1.66
CA TYR A 143 -9.11 6.44 2.72
C TYR A 143 -9.45 7.28 3.96
N VAL A 144 -9.14 6.74 5.13
CA VAL A 144 -9.33 7.40 6.43
C VAL A 144 -7.99 7.42 7.16
N ASP A 145 -7.53 8.60 7.57
CA ASP A 145 -6.29 8.77 8.34
C ASP A 145 -6.51 9.78 9.47
N GLY A 146 -6.44 9.30 10.72
CA GLY A 146 -6.77 10.10 11.89
C GLY A 146 -8.22 10.57 11.89
N LEU A 147 -8.41 11.90 11.87
CA LEU A 147 -9.74 12.54 11.79
C LEU A 147 -10.13 12.88 10.33
N GLY A 148 -9.21 12.70 9.38
CA GLY A 148 -9.43 12.95 7.97
C GLY A 148 -10.18 11.80 7.31
N VAL A 149 -11.24 12.13 6.57
CA VAL A 149 -12.01 11.18 5.75
C VAL A 149 -11.96 11.69 4.31
N GLY A 150 -11.32 10.93 3.42
CA GLY A 150 -11.21 11.28 1.99
C GLY A 150 -10.25 12.43 1.67
N ASP A 151 -9.55 12.98 2.67
CA ASP A 151 -8.50 14.00 2.51
C ASP A 151 -7.19 13.41 1.98
N ILE A 152 -7.00 12.10 2.12
CA ILE A 152 -5.89 11.37 1.54
C ILE A 152 -6.25 10.88 0.14
N GLY A 153 -5.79 11.63 -0.86
CA GLY A 153 -5.79 11.20 -2.25
C GLY A 153 -4.63 10.28 -2.60
N ASN A 154 -4.73 9.63 -3.77
CA ASN A 154 -3.67 8.78 -4.34
C ASN A 154 -2.31 9.50 -4.46
N VAL A 155 -2.32 10.84 -4.62
CA VAL A 155 -1.09 11.66 -4.67
C VAL A 155 -0.34 11.62 -3.34
N VAL A 156 -1.05 11.78 -2.22
CA VAL A 156 -0.44 11.77 -0.88
C VAL A 156 0.16 10.40 -0.57
N LEU A 157 -0.54 9.31 -0.93
CA LEU A 157 -0.03 7.95 -0.75
C LEU A 157 1.22 7.68 -1.62
N ARG A 158 1.21 8.15 -2.87
CA ARG A 158 2.37 8.04 -3.77
C ARG A 158 3.57 8.79 -3.20
N ASP A 159 3.38 10.00 -2.70
CA ASP A 159 4.45 10.82 -2.14
C ASP A 159 5.01 10.16 -0.86
N ARG A 160 4.14 9.64 0.02
CA ARG A 160 4.55 8.85 1.21
C ARG A 160 5.37 7.61 0.81
N ARG A 161 4.97 6.89 -0.25
CA ARG A 161 5.71 5.71 -0.75
C ARG A 161 7.07 6.10 -1.31
N GLN A 162 7.17 7.19 -2.07
CA GLN A 162 8.46 7.66 -2.59
C GLN A 162 9.39 8.08 -1.44
N LEU A 163 8.86 8.80 -0.45
CA LEU A 163 9.62 9.22 0.74
C LEU A 163 10.13 8.03 1.55
N SER A 164 9.32 6.98 1.72
CA SER A 164 9.74 5.79 2.48
C SER A 164 10.77 4.93 1.76
N GLN A 165 10.72 4.88 0.42
CA GLN A 165 11.61 4.04 -0.39
C GLN A 165 12.89 4.75 -0.81
N GLU A 166 12.83 6.03 -1.15
CA GLU A 166 13.93 6.78 -1.78
C GLU A 166 14.44 7.92 -0.90
N GLY A 167 13.71 8.31 0.15
CA GLY A 167 14.01 9.49 0.95
C GLY A 167 13.83 10.80 0.16
N PHE A 168 14.39 11.88 0.70
CA PHE A 168 14.31 13.19 0.08
C PHE A 168 15.59 14.01 0.24
N ILE A 169 15.71 15.01 -0.63
CA ILE A 169 16.74 16.05 -0.61
C ILE A 169 16.02 17.40 -0.65
N VAL A 170 16.34 18.28 0.29
CA VAL A 170 15.95 19.69 0.27
C VAL A 170 17.15 20.52 -0.15
N CYS A 171 16.95 21.45 -1.07
CA CYS A 171 17.99 22.39 -1.51
C CYS A 171 17.51 23.81 -1.27
N ILE A 172 18.16 24.53 -0.37
CA ILE A 172 17.80 25.90 0.00
C ILE A 172 18.79 26.85 -0.67
N VAL A 173 18.26 27.81 -1.42
CA VAL A 173 19.03 28.88 -2.08
C VAL A 173 18.32 30.20 -1.84
N ALA A 174 19.04 31.21 -1.39
CA ALA A 174 18.55 32.58 -1.40
C ALA A 174 19.19 33.35 -2.56
N VAL A 175 18.38 34.04 -3.34
CA VAL A 175 18.81 34.85 -4.49
C VAL A 175 18.34 36.29 -4.32
N ASP A 176 19.14 37.23 -4.81
CA ASP A 176 18.79 38.65 -4.86
C ASP A 176 17.67 38.89 -5.90
N GLU A 177 16.65 39.64 -5.54
CA GLU A 177 15.52 39.94 -6.44
C GLU A 177 15.94 40.79 -7.67
N PHE A 178 16.97 41.63 -7.53
CA PHE A 178 17.40 42.60 -8.54
C PHE A 178 18.35 42.00 -9.56
N ASP A 179 19.46 41.40 -9.12
CA ASP A 179 20.49 40.86 -10.02
C ASP A 179 20.44 39.32 -10.18
N GLY A 180 19.73 38.62 -9.29
CA GLY A 180 19.62 37.16 -9.31
C GLY A 180 20.88 36.45 -8.82
N GLU A 181 21.79 37.15 -8.15
CA GLU A 181 22.96 36.55 -7.51
C GLU A 181 22.57 35.72 -6.29
N VAL A 182 23.35 34.69 -5.99
CA VAL A 182 23.12 33.83 -4.82
C VAL A 182 23.64 34.54 -3.58
N ILE A 183 22.73 34.94 -2.71
CA ILE A 183 23.05 35.55 -1.41
C ILE A 183 23.39 34.47 -0.38
N TYR A 184 22.72 33.32 -0.45
CA TYR A 184 22.91 32.20 0.48
C TYR A 184 22.68 30.84 -0.18
N GLY A 185 23.42 29.83 0.27
CA GLY A 185 23.34 28.46 -0.25
C GLY A 185 24.24 28.21 -1.47
N PRO A 186 24.05 27.07 -2.18
CA PRO A 186 23.03 26.04 -1.95
C PRO A 186 23.30 25.23 -0.68
N GLU A 187 22.36 25.23 0.25
CA GLU A 187 22.37 24.34 1.41
C GLU A 187 21.56 23.08 1.10
N ILE A 188 22.18 21.91 1.30
CA ILE A 188 21.57 20.63 0.95
C ILE A 188 21.33 19.82 2.23
N ILE A 189 20.07 19.48 2.46
CA ILE A 189 19.63 18.65 3.60
C ILE A 189 19.03 17.37 3.03
N SER A 190 19.34 16.21 3.64
CA SER A 190 18.75 14.95 3.22
C SER A 190 18.36 14.05 4.39
N ARG A 191 17.29 13.27 4.18
CA ARG A 191 16.79 12.25 5.09
C ARG A 191 16.30 11.04 4.28
N GLY A 192 16.56 9.82 4.79
CA GLY A 192 16.13 8.56 4.15
C GLY A 192 16.84 8.19 2.84
N PHE A 193 17.61 9.11 2.26
CA PHE A 193 18.36 8.91 1.02
C PHE A 193 19.81 8.49 1.30
N VAL A 194 20.61 9.36 1.95
CA VAL A 194 21.96 9.05 2.44
C VAL A 194 22.18 9.70 3.79
N TYR A 195 22.93 9.03 4.69
CA TYR A 195 23.40 9.65 5.92
C TYR A 195 24.48 10.68 5.61
N MET A 196 24.05 11.89 5.21
CA MET A 196 24.94 12.94 4.71
C MET A 196 26.00 13.41 5.71
N ARG A 197 25.82 13.17 7.02
CA ARG A 197 26.81 13.53 8.05
C ARG A 197 28.16 12.82 7.89
N GLU A 198 28.22 11.71 7.18
CA GLU A 198 29.47 10.96 6.94
C GLU A 198 29.99 11.10 5.50
N GLN A 199 29.31 11.88 4.65
CA GLN A 199 29.66 12.04 3.24
C GLN A 199 29.71 13.52 2.81
N GLU A 200 30.57 14.31 3.45
CA GLU A 200 30.79 15.72 3.10
C GLU A 200 31.14 15.90 1.62
N ASP A 201 31.93 15.00 1.04
CA ASP A 201 32.31 15.04 -0.38
C ASP A 201 31.10 14.84 -1.32
N LEU A 202 30.10 14.05 -0.91
CA LEU A 202 28.88 13.89 -1.68
C LEU A 202 28.05 15.18 -1.67
N ILE A 203 27.95 15.82 -0.50
CA ILE A 203 27.25 17.11 -0.34
C ILE A 203 27.91 18.16 -1.21
N ARG A 204 29.25 18.30 -1.16
CA ARG A 204 29.99 19.27 -1.98
C ARG A 204 29.74 19.06 -3.47
N ARG A 205 29.79 17.82 -3.96
CA ARG A 205 29.51 17.52 -5.37
C ARG A 205 28.06 17.78 -5.76
N ALA A 206 27.11 17.61 -4.84
CA ALA A 206 25.71 17.97 -5.04
C ALA A 206 25.54 19.50 -5.11
N GLN A 207 26.23 20.25 -4.23
CA GLN A 207 26.27 21.71 -4.27
C GLN A 207 26.88 22.21 -5.59
N ASP A 208 27.97 21.58 -6.05
CA ASP A 208 28.58 21.89 -7.35
C ASP A 208 27.64 21.63 -8.52
N ALA A 209 26.81 20.57 -8.45
CA ALA A 209 25.81 20.29 -9.48
C ALA A 209 24.74 21.40 -9.53
N VAL A 210 24.33 21.91 -8.36
CA VAL A 210 23.38 23.02 -8.24
C VAL A 210 24.00 24.34 -8.71
N ASN A 211 25.22 24.67 -8.27
CA ASN A 211 25.94 25.88 -8.71
C ASN A 211 26.18 25.93 -10.23
N LYS A 212 26.23 24.79 -10.91
CA LYS A 212 26.32 24.74 -12.37
C LYS A 212 25.05 25.22 -13.07
N VAL A 213 23.88 25.07 -12.45
CA VAL A 213 22.59 25.47 -13.03
C VAL A 213 22.15 26.88 -12.61
N ILE A 214 22.65 27.38 -11.48
CA ILE A 214 22.44 28.77 -11.03
C ILE A 214 23.45 29.69 -11.74
N LYS A 215 23.16 30.12 -12.98
CA LYS A 215 24.10 30.96 -13.74
C LYS A 215 23.51 32.19 -14.44
N LYS A 216 22.22 32.49 -14.24
CA LYS A 216 21.54 33.67 -14.83
C LYS A 216 20.31 34.02 -14.01
N LYS A 217 19.90 35.29 -13.99
CA LYS A 217 18.57 35.71 -13.52
C LYS A 217 17.51 34.94 -14.31
N VAL A 218 16.81 34.06 -13.61
CA VAL A 218 15.66 33.30 -14.10
C VAL A 218 14.55 33.39 -13.07
N PRO A 219 13.28 33.27 -13.47
CA PRO A 219 12.18 33.20 -12.52
C PRO A 219 12.41 32.07 -11.50
N SER A 220 12.03 32.27 -10.25
CA SER A 220 12.20 31.27 -9.17
C SER A 220 11.63 29.89 -9.52
N SER A 221 10.48 29.82 -10.18
CA SER A 221 9.89 28.54 -10.64
C SER A 221 10.76 27.80 -11.67
N VAL A 222 11.50 28.53 -12.51
CA VAL A 222 12.44 27.95 -13.47
C VAL A 222 13.70 27.48 -12.74
N LEU A 223 14.15 28.24 -11.74
CA LEU A 223 15.29 27.86 -10.92
C LEU A 223 15.01 26.59 -10.11
N GLU A 224 13.85 26.51 -9.47
CA GLU A 224 13.37 25.33 -8.75
C GLU A 224 13.41 24.08 -9.62
N ASN A 225 12.85 24.13 -10.83
CA ASN A 225 12.87 23.00 -11.76
C ASN A 225 14.29 22.61 -12.18
N LYS A 226 15.18 23.58 -12.44
CA LYS A 226 16.58 23.31 -12.76
C LYS A 226 17.33 22.64 -11.61
N ILE A 227 17.11 23.11 -10.37
CA ILE A 227 17.69 22.51 -9.17
C ILE A 227 17.17 21.07 -9.00
N LYS A 228 15.86 20.87 -9.16
CA LYS A 228 15.21 19.57 -9.09
C LYS A 228 15.83 18.57 -10.07
N ASP A 229 15.99 18.97 -11.34
CA ASP A 229 16.57 18.12 -12.38
C ASP A 229 18.06 17.85 -12.15
N ALA A 230 18.83 18.86 -11.73
CA ALA A 230 20.25 18.72 -11.46
C ALA A 230 20.52 17.73 -10.32
N LEU A 231 19.81 17.88 -9.20
CA LEU A 231 19.93 17.00 -8.04
C LEU A 231 19.34 15.61 -8.29
N GLY A 232 18.23 15.51 -9.03
CA GLY A 232 17.67 14.22 -9.43
C GLY A 232 18.63 13.42 -10.32
N THR A 233 19.26 14.08 -11.28
CA THR A 233 20.28 13.47 -12.17
C THR A 233 21.54 13.09 -11.39
N PHE A 234 21.99 13.96 -10.49
CA PHE A 234 23.12 13.69 -9.61
C PHE A 234 22.86 12.45 -8.73
N ALA A 235 21.72 12.40 -8.05
CA ALA A 235 21.34 11.28 -7.18
C ALA A 235 21.26 9.95 -7.95
N ALA A 236 20.66 9.98 -9.15
CA ALA A 236 20.58 8.80 -10.00
C ALA A 236 21.97 8.32 -10.46
N ARG A 237 22.88 9.23 -10.78
CA ARG A 237 24.22 8.89 -11.26
C ARG A 237 25.14 8.38 -10.15
N GLU A 238 25.13 9.04 -9.00
CA GLU A 238 26.08 8.74 -7.92
C GLU A 238 25.64 7.55 -7.05
N ILE A 239 24.32 7.36 -6.88
CA ILE A 239 23.77 6.42 -5.89
C ILE A 239 22.77 5.43 -6.52
N GLY A 240 22.36 5.64 -7.78
CA GLY A 240 21.40 4.77 -8.45
C GLY A 240 19.96 4.91 -7.93
N ARG A 241 19.66 5.99 -7.20
CA ARG A 241 18.38 6.23 -6.51
C ARG A 241 17.77 7.56 -6.95
N ARG A 242 16.44 7.68 -6.79
CA ARG A 242 15.67 8.87 -7.22
C ARG A 242 14.89 9.47 -6.05
N PRO A 243 15.56 10.19 -5.14
CA PRO A 243 14.91 10.81 -4.01
C PRO A 243 13.93 11.90 -4.47
N MET A 244 12.96 12.20 -3.62
CA MET A 244 12.15 13.41 -3.82
C MET A 244 13.03 14.64 -3.61
N VAL A 245 13.12 15.52 -4.61
CA VAL A 245 13.89 16.76 -4.51
C VAL A 245 12.93 17.94 -4.29
N LEU A 246 13.16 18.67 -3.20
CA LEU A 246 12.40 19.84 -2.78
C LEU A 246 13.31 21.08 -2.83
N PRO A 247 13.33 21.81 -3.96
CA PRO A 247 14.02 23.09 -4.03
C PRO A 247 13.23 24.15 -3.25
N LEU A 248 13.92 24.95 -2.44
CA LEU A 248 13.39 26.12 -1.76
C LEU A 248 14.22 27.32 -2.21
N VAL A 249 13.66 28.12 -3.12
CA VAL A 249 14.28 29.35 -3.61
C VAL A 249 13.63 30.53 -2.88
N ILE A 250 14.43 31.32 -2.20
CA ILE A 250 14.00 32.50 -1.46
C ILE A 250 14.53 33.73 -2.18
N GLU A 251 13.64 34.60 -2.66
CA GLU A 251 14.01 35.92 -3.19
C GLU A 251 14.13 36.89 -2.00
N VAL A 252 15.26 37.60 -1.91
CA VAL A 252 15.59 38.55 -0.85
C VAL A 252 15.95 39.91 -1.45
#